data_AF-A0A3C0EHH2-F1
#
_entry.id   AF-A0A3C0EHH2-F1
#
_cell.length_a   1.000
_cell.length_b   1.000
_cell.length_c   1.000
_cell.angle_alpha   90.00
_cell.angle_beta   90.00
_cell.angle_gamma   90.00
#
_symmetry.space_group_name_H-M   'P 1'
#
loop_
_entity.id
_entity.type
_entity.pdbx_description
1 polymer ?
#
loop_
_entity_poly.entity_id
_entity_poly.type
_entity_poly.pdbx_seq_one_letter_code
_entity_poly.pdbx_strand_id
1 'polypeptide(L)'
;MNSQNATQSSELDTSFALSDAHIQQFQEDGFIKLKEFYSQQTLNHYAPILTDLTLAKNPNKDLPLDARNTYGKAFIQVGNLWEMDEQAKTFAFSKRAAEVAAKLLGV
;
A
#
# COMPACT_ATOMS: atom_id res chain seq x y z
N MET A 1 -4.61 -29.57 1.20
CA MET A 1 -4.80 -28.20 0.68
C MET A 1 -4.26 -27.25 1.73
N ASN A 2 -3.22 -26.48 1.40
CA ASN A 2 -2.71 -25.25 2.05
C ASN A 2 -1.18 -25.20 2.01
N SER A 3 -0.62 -24.87 0.84
CA SER A 3 0.80 -24.55 0.69
C SER A 3 1.04 -23.15 0.12
N GLN A 4 -0.01 -22.30 0.02
CA GLN A 4 0.10 -20.98 -0.62
C GLN A 4 0.24 -19.78 0.35
N ASN A 5 0.10 -19.98 1.67
CA ASN A 5 0.23 -18.87 2.63
C ASN A 5 1.70 -18.53 3.01
N ALA A 6 2.65 -19.44 2.76
CA ALA A 6 4.04 -19.23 3.19
C ALA A 6 4.87 -18.34 2.23
N THR A 7 4.44 -18.15 0.99
CA THR A 7 5.23 -17.48 -0.07
C THR A 7 4.91 -15.98 -0.21
N GLN A 8 3.84 -15.48 0.41
CA GLN A 8 3.42 -14.08 0.27
C GLN A 8 4.17 -13.16 1.24
N SER A 9 4.33 -13.61 2.48
CA SER A 9 5.14 -12.90 3.48
C SER A 9 6.61 -12.78 3.06
N SER A 10 7.11 -13.67 2.18
CA SER A 10 8.50 -13.57 1.73
C SER A 10 8.75 -12.38 0.81
N GLU A 11 7.79 -11.99 -0.05
CA GLU A 11 8.06 -10.90 -0.99
C GLU A 11 8.10 -9.53 -0.29
N LEU A 12 7.15 -9.27 0.61
CA LEU A 12 7.11 -8.04 1.41
C LEU A 12 8.36 -7.84 2.27
N ASP A 13 9.07 -8.92 2.59
CA ASP A 13 10.29 -8.92 3.39
C ASP A 13 11.58 -9.13 2.57
N THR A 14 11.48 -9.29 1.25
CA THR A 14 12.66 -9.45 0.38
C THR A 14 13.09 -8.11 -0.18
N SER A 15 14.36 -7.74 -0.04
CA SER A 15 14.89 -6.47 -0.53
C SER A 15 14.62 -6.23 -2.02
N PHE A 16 14.32 -4.98 -2.37
CA PHE A 16 14.21 -4.53 -3.76
C PHE A 16 15.52 -3.85 -4.18
N ALA A 17 15.98 -4.16 -5.39
CA ALA A 17 17.22 -3.59 -5.94
C ALA A 17 17.01 -2.13 -6.34
N LEU A 18 17.75 -1.24 -5.69
CA LEU A 18 17.80 0.19 -6.00
C LEU A 18 19.17 0.53 -6.59
N SER A 19 19.18 1.22 -7.72
CA SER A 19 20.39 1.75 -8.33
C SER A 19 20.64 3.18 -7.86
N ASP A 20 21.88 3.65 -8.00
CA ASP A 20 22.23 5.05 -7.72
C ASP A 20 21.43 6.01 -8.60
N ALA A 21 21.14 5.62 -9.84
CA ALA A 21 20.29 6.39 -10.75
C ALA A 21 18.85 6.57 -10.21
N HIS A 22 18.29 5.54 -9.56
CA HIS A 22 16.97 5.67 -8.90
C HIS A 22 17.02 6.63 -7.72
N ILE A 23 18.08 6.58 -6.91
CA ILE A 23 18.26 7.48 -5.76
C ILE A 23 18.42 8.92 -6.25
N GLN A 24 19.28 9.14 -7.25
CA GLN A 24 19.48 10.45 -7.87
C GLN A 24 18.18 11.00 -8.45
N GLN A 25 17.42 10.19 -9.19
CA GLN A 25 16.14 10.64 -9.75
C GLN A 25 15.16 11.07 -8.65
N PHE A 26 15.04 10.31 -7.56
CA PHE A 26 14.18 10.70 -6.44
C PHE A 26 14.60 12.02 -5.80
N GLN A 27 15.91 12.25 -5.65
CA GLN A 27 16.44 13.49 -5.08
C GLN A 27 16.19 14.70 -5.99
N GLU A 28 16.31 14.53 -7.30
CA GLU A 28 16.10 15.58 -8.29
C GLU A 28 14.61 15.89 -8.51
N ASP A 29 13.79 14.86 -8.67
CA ASP A 29 12.37 14.99 -9.03
C ASP A 29 11.44 15.12 -7.81
N GLY A 30 11.90 14.70 -6.62
CA GLY A 30 11.08 14.58 -5.41
C GLY A 30 10.13 13.38 -5.41
N PHE A 31 10.16 12.54 -6.45
CA PHE A 31 9.41 11.29 -6.55
C PHE A 31 10.12 10.29 -7.48
N ILE A 32 9.75 9.01 -7.38
CA ILE A 32 10.20 7.98 -8.32
C ILE A 32 9.10 6.94 -8.55
N LYS A 33 9.07 6.37 -9.76
CA LYS A 33 8.25 5.19 -10.08
C LYS A 33 9.15 3.95 -10.21
N LEU A 34 9.02 3.03 -9.27
CA LEU A 34 9.66 1.70 -9.35
C LEU A 34 8.69 0.72 -10.02
N LYS A 35 9.06 0.18 -11.18
CA LYS A 35 8.26 -0.83 -11.90
C LYS A 35 8.44 -2.19 -11.24
N GLU A 36 7.39 -3.02 -11.31
CA GLU A 36 7.42 -4.40 -10.76
C GLU A 36 7.85 -4.43 -9.29
N PHE A 37 7.51 -3.39 -8.51
CA PHE A 37 7.93 -3.28 -7.11
C PHE A 37 7.38 -4.42 -6.24
N TYR A 38 6.16 -4.88 -6.57
CA TYR A 38 5.58 -6.11 -6.10
C TYR A 38 5.10 -6.93 -7.29
N SER A 39 5.19 -8.26 -7.17
CA SER A 39 4.64 -9.17 -8.15
C SER A 39 3.12 -9.02 -8.30
N GLN A 40 2.60 -9.37 -9.47
CA GLN A 40 1.16 -9.42 -9.71
C GLN A 40 0.42 -10.32 -8.71
N GLN A 41 1.06 -11.40 -8.24
CA GLN A 41 0.49 -12.30 -7.25
C GLN A 41 0.25 -11.59 -5.91
N THR A 42 1.25 -10.87 -5.40
CA THR A 42 1.15 -10.08 -4.17
C THR A 42 0.10 -8.99 -4.30
N LEU A 43 0.09 -8.26 -5.42
CA LEU A 43 -0.92 -7.23 -5.68
C LEU A 43 -2.34 -7.80 -5.73
N ASN A 44 -2.54 -8.95 -6.39
CA ASN A 44 -3.84 -9.62 -6.48
C ASN A 44 -4.35 -10.12 -5.11
N HIS A 45 -3.45 -10.38 -4.17
CA HIS A 45 -3.82 -10.78 -2.81
C HIS A 45 -4.25 -9.59 -1.96
N TYR A 46 -3.45 -8.51 -1.92
CA TYR A 46 -3.71 -7.38 -1.03
C TYR A 46 -4.74 -6.37 -1.56
N ALA A 47 -4.87 -6.22 -2.89
CA ALA A 47 -5.84 -5.30 -3.49
C ALA A 47 -7.29 -5.52 -3.03
N PRO A 48 -7.86 -6.75 -3.05
CA PRO A 48 -9.22 -6.97 -2.57
C PRO A 48 -9.34 -6.72 -1.05
N ILE A 49 -8.35 -7.12 -0.24
CA ILE A 49 -8.35 -6.89 1.21
C ILE A 49 -8.50 -5.41 1.54
N LEU A 50 -7.66 -4.56 0.92
CA LEU A 50 -7.70 -3.12 1.15
C LEU A 50 -8.97 -2.47 0.59
N THR A 51 -9.47 -2.96 -0.55
CA THR A 51 -10.73 -2.49 -1.15
C THR A 51 -11.92 -2.79 -0.25
N ASP A 52 -12.04 -4.03 0.20
CA ASP A 52 -13.13 -4.48 1.05
C ASP A 52 -13.11 -3.76 2.40
N LEU A 53 -11.93 -3.58 2.99
CA LEU A 53 -11.78 -2.82 4.23
C LEU A 53 -12.17 -1.35 4.05
N THR A 54 -11.78 -0.72 2.94
CA THR A 54 -12.16 0.67 2.61
C THR A 54 -13.67 0.81 2.46
N LEU A 55 -14.32 -0.12 1.77
CA LEU A 55 -15.78 -0.12 1.59
C LEU A 55 -16.52 -0.40 2.90
N ALA A 56 -16.02 -1.34 3.71
CA ALA A 56 -16.58 -1.68 5.00
C ALA A 56 -16.48 -0.54 6.01
N LYS A 57 -15.41 0.26 5.95
CA LYS A 57 -15.12 1.38 6.85
C LYS A 57 -15.45 2.75 6.26
N ASN A 58 -16.19 2.79 5.15
CA ASN A 58 -16.58 4.03 4.50
C ASN A 58 -17.44 4.90 5.46
N PRO A 59 -16.95 6.08 5.89
CA PRO A 59 -17.68 6.94 6.83
C PRO A 59 -18.95 7.54 6.22
N ASN A 60 -19.06 7.54 4.89
CA ASN A 60 -20.19 8.10 4.15
C ASN A 60 -21.22 7.04 3.74
N LYS A 61 -21.06 5.77 4.15
CA LYS A 61 -21.88 4.64 3.65
C LYS A 61 -23.37 4.88 3.80
N ASP A 62 -23.78 5.42 4.94
CA ASP A 62 -25.18 5.66 5.30
C ASP A 62 -25.60 7.13 5.15
N LEU A 63 -24.70 8.00 4.67
CA LEU A 63 -25.01 9.41 4.45
C LEU A 63 -25.61 9.61 3.05
N PRO A 64 -26.76 10.30 2.93
CA PRO A 64 -27.27 10.72 1.64
C PRO A 64 -26.30 11.73 0.99
N LEU A 65 -26.32 11.82 -0.34
CA LEU A 65 -25.32 12.60 -1.11
C LEU A 65 -25.30 14.10 -0.74
N ASP A 66 -26.44 14.67 -0.36
CA ASP A 66 -26.59 16.05 0.08
C ASP A 66 -25.91 16.33 1.43
N ALA A 67 -25.87 15.34 2.32
CA ALA A 67 -25.22 15.42 3.63
C ALA A 67 -23.69 15.19 3.59
N ARG A 68 -23.13 14.80 2.44
CA ARG A 68 -21.67 14.60 2.28
C ARG A 68 -20.96 15.92 1.96
N ASN A 69 -19.74 16.10 2.46
CA ASN A 69 -18.90 17.23 2.06
C ASN A 69 -18.45 17.11 0.59
N THR A 70 -17.86 18.17 0.01
CA THR A 70 -17.45 18.21 -1.40
C THR A 70 -16.58 17.02 -1.82
N TYR A 71 -15.66 16.59 -0.95
CA TYR A 71 -14.80 15.44 -1.22
C TYR A 71 -15.53 14.09 -1.07
N GLY A 72 -16.36 13.94 -0.04
CA GLY A 72 -17.14 12.74 0.25
C GLY A 72 -18.25 12.44 -0.76
N LYS A 73 -18.61 13.43 -1.59
CA LYS A 73 -19.46 13.23 -2.78
C LYS A 73 -18.73 12.52 -3.92
N ALA A 74 -17.41 12.71 -4.03
CA ALA A 74 -16.62 12.19 -5.14
C ALA A 74 -15.77 10.95 -4.77
N PHE A 75 -15.32 10.85 -3.52
CA PHE A 75 -14.36 9.83 -3.09
C PHE A 75 -14.70 9.24 -1.73
N ILE A 76 -14.34 7.97 -1.55
CA ILE A 76 -14.27 7.32 -0.24
C ILE A 76 -12.84 7.52 0.27
N GLN A 77 -12.71 8.03 1.49
CA GLN A 77 -11.42 8.15 2.17
C GLN A 77 -11.53 7.47 3.53
N VAL A 78 -10.63 6.52 3.78
CA VAL A 78 -10.49 5.85 5.07
C VAL A 78 -9.02 5.87 5.42
N GLY A 79 -8.68 6.57 6.50
CA GLY A 79 -7.32 6.60 7.05
C GLY A 79 -7.03 5.39 7.94
N ASN A 80 -5.75 5.17 8.24
CA ASN A 80 -5.27 4.20 9.23
C ASN A 80 -5.84 2.77 9.08
N LEU A 81 -5.97 2.29 7.84
CA LEU A 81 -6.42 0.93 7.55
C LEU A 81 -5.58 -0.15 8.26
N TRP A 82 -4.28 0.11 8.46
CA TRP A 82 -3.35 -0.76 9.18
C TRP A 82 -3.68 -0.96 10.67
N GLU A 83 -4.45 -0.05 11.29
CA GLU A 83 -4.92 -0.24 12.67
C GLU A 83 -6.17 -1.14 12.73
N MET A 84 -6.81 -1.40 11.59
CA MET A 84 -8.12 -2.05 11.50
C MET A 84 -8.05 -3.50 11.04
N ASP A 85 -6.97 -3.91 10.39
CA ASP A 85 -6.78 -5.26 9.85
C ASP A 85 -5.29 -5.65 9.82
N GLU A 86 -4.96 -6.85 10.30
CA GLU A 86 -3.57 -7.33 10.39
C GLU A 86 -2.93 -7.60 9.03
N GLN A 87 -3.71 -7.94 7.99
CA GLN A 87 -3.18 -8.11 6.63
C GLN A 87 -2.88 -6.75 6.01
N ALA A 88 -3.76 -5.76 6.20
CA ALA A 88 -3.49 -4.37 5.81
C ALA A 88 -2.24 -3.83 6.50
N LYS A 89 -2.06 -4.14 7.80
CA LYS A 89 -0.86 -3.81 8.56
C LYS A 89 0.38 -4.49 8.00
N THR A 90 0.31 -5.79 7.71
CA THR A 90 1.42 -6.55 7.13
C THR A 90 1.89 -5.93 5.82
N PHE A 91 0.96 -5.51 4.95
CA PHE A 91 1.30 -4.81 3.70
C PHE A 91 1.92 -3.42 3.94
N ALA A 92 1.30 -2.62 4.81
CA ALA A 92 1.78 -1.27 5.12
C ALA A 92 3.16 -1.26 5.80
N PHE A 93 3.49 -2.30 6.57
CA PHE A 93 4.74 -2.46 7.32
C PHE A 93 5.76 -3.35 6.58
N SER A 94 5.62 -3.51 5.26
CA SER A 94 6.58 -4.25 4.43
C SER A 94 8.02 -3.76 4.66
N LYS A 95 8.93 -4.69 4.98
CA LYS A 95 10.36 -4.37 5.11
C LYS A 95 10.95 -3.92 3.79
N ARG A 96 10.53 -4.52 2.65
CA ARG A 96 10.91 -4.07 1.31
C ARG A 96 10.63 -2.59 1.10
N ALA A 97 9.40 -2.15 1.40
CA ALA A 97 9.01 -0.74 1.27
C ALA A 97 9.80 0.16 2.22
N ALA A 98 9.99 -0.27 3.48
CA ALA A 98 10.75 0.47 4.47
C ALA A 98 12.23 0.63 4.09
N GLU A 99 12.89 -0.44 3.63
CA GLU A 99 14.29 -0.41 3.16
C GLU A 99 14.47 0.51 1.95
N VAL A 100 13.52 0.48 1.01
CA VAL A 100 13.50 1.38 -0.14
C VAL A 100 13.34 2.83 0.30
N ALA A 101 12.39 3.12 1.19
CA ALA A 101 12.19 4.46 1.74
C ALA A 101 13.45 4.95 2.46
N ALA A 102 14.09 4.12 3.29
CA ALA A 102 15.32 4.46 4.00
C ALA A 102 16.46 4.81 3.02
N LYS A 103 16.67 4.00 1.98
CA LYS A 103 17.68 4.27 0.94
C LYS A 103 17.41 5.55 0.17
N LEU A 104 16.14 5.81 -0.20
CA LEU A 104 15.75 7.02 -0.92
C LEU A 104 15.91 8.29 -0.06
N LEU A 105 15.64 8.19 1.24
CA LEU A 105 15.73 9.29 2.20
C LEU A 105 17.13 9.46 2.82
N GLY A 106 18.02 8.48 2.66
CA GLY A 106 19.39 8.50 3.20
C GLY A 106 19.46 8.32 4.72
N VAL A 107 18.56 7.53 5.30
CA VAL A 107 18.49 7.23 6.76
C VAL A 107 18.75 5.77 7.10
#